data_AF-A0A2E7SN03-F1
#
_entry.id   AF-A0A2E7SN03-F1
#
_cell.length_a   1.000
_cell.length_b   1.000
_cell.length_c   1.000
_cell.angle_alpha   90.00
_cell.angle_beta   90.00
_cell.angle_gamma   90.00
#
_symmetry.space_group_name_H-M   'P 1'
#
loop_
_entity.id
_entity.type
_entity.pdbx_description
1 polymer ?
#
loop_
_entity_poly.entity_id
_entity_poly.type
_entity_poly.pdbx_seq_one_letter_code
_entity_poly.pdbx_strand_id
1 'polypeptide(L)'
;MVALATIAALPLLMFENPNSTGSLTGTAGAETTEVPSQTSLTTPEREQAADQTLNDGVLRLVNRAENWHSSRIAWDMTERLLSAAVKYEAEALEKASEISEEEFSKREKQLKIEFEESERIRLFAEEDARREKVMSTPGPTTTIVATDPDPNGPTNVQWEALRYCESTGNYQAISPTGMYRGAYQFSVETWNWIAGLYHEHLIGVDPADAKPSDQDHMASHLYALRGRGQWPVCGRYLP
;
A
#
# COMPACT_ATOMS: atom_id res chain seq x y z
N MET A 1 -20.09 7.39 24.64
CA MET A 1 -19.50 8.28 25.65
C MET A 1 -17.99 8.14 25.58
N VAL A 2 -17.33 9.28 25.73
CA VAL A 2 -15.95 9.62 25.36
C VAL A 2 -14.92 8.95 26.27
N ALA A 3 -13.79 8.52 25.71
CA ALA A 3 -12.53 8.46 26.45
C ALA A 3 -11.37 8.86 25.51
N LEU A 4 -10.72 9.94 25.89
CA LEU A 4 -9.72 10.73 25.16
C LEU A 4 -8.42 9.96 24.91
N ALA A 5 -7.83 10.15 23.72
CA ALA A 5 -6.44 9.83 23.45
C ALA A 5 -5.54 10.98 23.92
N THR A 6 -4.68 10.69 24.89
CA THR A 6 -3.66 11.61 25.41
C THR A 6 -2.39 11.45 24.56
N ILE A 7 -2.04 12.48 23.79
CA ILE A 7 -0.77 12.57 23.07
C ILE A 7 0.29 13.04 24.08
N ALA A 8 1.25 12.18 24.40
CA ALA A 8 2.45 12.56 25.13
C ALA A 8 3.54 12.95 24.12
N ALA A 9 3.92 14.23 24.13
CA ALA A 9 5.06 14.77 23.40
C ALA A 9 6.37 14.24 24.01
N LEU A 10 7.26 13.67 23.18
CA LEU A 10 8.64 13.42 23.58
C LEU A 10 9.49 14.68 23.36
N PRO A 11 10.31 15.11 24.35
CA PRO A 11 11.22 16.23 24.19
C PRO A 11 12.48 15.81 23.42
N LEU A 12 12.87 16.65 22.46
CA LEU A 12 14.22 16.70 21.87
C LEU A 12 15.22 17.09 22.96
N LEU A 13 15.93 16.11 23.51
CA LEU A 13 17.12 16.37 24.32
C LEU A 13 18.33 16.46 23.39
N MET A 14 18.65 17.70 23.04
CA MET A 14 19.99 18.11 22.65
C MET A 14 20.87 18.03 23.90
N PHE A 15 21.87 17.14 23.89
CA PHE A 15 22.94 17.12 24.88
C PHE A 15 24.27 17.30 24.15
N GLU A 16 24.77 18.54 24.15
CA GLU A 16 26.17 18.84 23.89
C GLU A 16 27.02 18.22 25.00
N ASN A 17 28.00 17.42 24.59
CA ASN A 17 29.02 16.87 25.45
C ASN A 17 30.17 17.90 25.56
N PRO A 18 30.45 18.47 26.75
CA PRO A 18 31.54 19.44 26.92
C PRO A 18 32.95 18.83 26.90
N ASN A 19 33.10 17.52 26.63
CA ASN A 19 34.40 16.86 26.47
C ASN A 19 34.73 16.46 25.01
N SER A 20 34.25 17.25 24.04
CA SER A 20 34.66 17.14 22.63
C SER A 20 36.06 17.72 22.40
N THR A 21 37.10 16.90 22.61
CA THR A 21 38.45 17.12 22.08
C THR A 21 38.55 16.61 20.64
N GLY A 22 37.77 17.22 19.76
CA GLY A 22 37.90 17.07 18.30
C GLY A 22 38.74 18.19 17.71
N SER A 23 40.05 18.19 17.95
CA SER A 23 41.03 18.92 17.13
C SER A 23 42.45 18.44 17.44
N LEU A 24 42.99 17.58 16.58
CA LEU A 24 44.43 17.35 16.47
C LEU A 24 44.82 17.42 14.99
N THR A 25 44.96 18.65 14.50
CA THR A 25 45.87 18.93 13.39
C THR A 25 47.30 18.78 13.90
N GLY A 26 47.90 17.61 13.68
CA GLY A 26 49.33 17.38 13.92
C GLY A 26 50.14 17.80 12.70
N THR A 27 50.57 19.05 12.62
CA THR A 27 51.59 19.49 11.67
C THR A 27 52.98 19.11 12.19
N ALA A 28 53.76 18.49 11.32
CA ALA A 28 55.19 18.28 11.50
C ALA A 28 55.91 19.60 11.82
N GLY A 29 56.75 19.59 12.84
CA GLY A 29 57.56 20.74 13.26
C GLY A 29 58.94 20.26 13.71
N ALA A 30 59.95 20.82 13.06
CA ALA A 30 61.35 20.43 13.07
C ALA A 30 62.00 20.32 14.47
N GLU A 31 62.81 19.27 14.55
CA GLU A 31 63.93 19.00 15.44
C GLU A 31 64.77 20.25 15.76
N THR A 32 64.88 20.61 17.05
CA THR A 32 65.89 21.54 17.55
C THR A 32 67.19 20.78 17.78
N THR A 33 68.22 21.17 17.03
CA THR A 33 69.61 20.80 17.24
C THR A 33 70.12 21.40 18.57
N GLU A 34 70.51 20.55 19.52
CA GLU A 34 71.50 20.93 20.54
C GLU A 34 72.70 19.96 20.48
N VAL A 35 73.88 20.56 20.35
CA VAL A 35 75.21 19.95 20.28
C VAL A 35 75.84 19.97 21.69
N PRO A 36 76.72 19.01 22.05
CA PRO A 36 76.80 18.46 23.41
C PRO A 36 77.83 19.17 24.29
N SER A 37 77.67 19.04 25.61
CA SER A 37 78.75 19.26 26.56
C SER A 37 79.24 17.93 27.10
N GLN A 38 80.51 17.65 26.83
CA GLN A 38 81.24 16.48 27.31
C GLN A 38 81.59 16.66 28.79
N THR A 39 81.29 15.67 29.61
CA THR A 39 82.04 15.40 30.83
C THR A 39 82.36 13.92 30.88
N SER A 40 83.65 13.64 30.87
CA SER A 40 84.31 12.34 30.93
C SER A 40 84.02 11.55 32.21
N LEU A 41 83.97 10.21 32.14
CA LEU A 41 84.74 9.30 33.01
C LEU A 41 84.64 7.81 32.56
N THR A 42 85.81 7.18 32.41
CA THR A 42 86.22 5.78 32.67
C THR A 42 85.51 4.54 32.03
N THR A 43 86.34 3.74 31.35
CA THR A 43 86.31 2.29 30.96
C THR A 43 85.49 1.36 31.87
N PRO A 44 84.86 0.22 31.45
CA PRO A 44 84.89 -0.54 30.20
C PRO A 44 83.47 -0.98 29.71
N GLU A 45 82.59 -0.05 29.32
CA GLU A 45 81.17 -0.38 29.01
C GLU A 45 80.84 -0.39 27.51
N ARG A 46 81.83 -0.25 26.63
CA ARG A 46 81.59 -0.02 25.20
C ARG A 46 80.98 -1.23 24.48
N GLU A 47 81.23 -2.45 24.95
CA GLU A 47 80.64 -3.66 24.39
C GLU A 47 79.24 -3.93 24.96
N GLN A 48 78.99 -3.72 26.26
CA GLN A 48 77.66 -3.89 26.88
C GLN A 48 76.68 -2.77 26.48
N ALA A 49 77.14 -1.53 26.39
CA ALA A 49 76.32 -0.42 25.90
C ALA A 49 76.02 -0.55 24.40
N ALA A 50 76.95 -1.12 23.61
CA ALA A 50 76.70 -1.47 22.20
C ALA A 50 75.69 -2.62 22.08
N ASP A 51 75.76 -3.64 22.95
CA ASP A 51 74.84 -4.77 22.98
C ASP A 51 73.42 -4.36 23.46
N GLN A 52 73.34 -3.45 24.43
CA GLN A 52 72.07 -2.84 24.87
C GLN A 52 71.45 -1.93 23.81
N THR A 53 72.25 -1.09 23.13
CA THR A 53 71.73 -0.25 22.04
C THR A 53 71.34 -1.06 20.80
N LEU A 54 72.01 -2.18 20.53
CA LEU A 54 71.57 -3.17 19.54
C LEU A 54 70.25 -3.81 19.94
N ASN A 55 70.10 -4.26 21.19
CA ASN A 55 68.87 -4.85 21.70
C ASN A 55 67.69 -3.85 21.68
N ASP A 56 67.90 -2.60 22.08
CA ASP A 56 66.89 -1.53 21.97
C ASP A 56 66.53 -1.20 20.51
N GLY A 57 67.51 -1.24 19.61
CA GLY A 57 67.30 -1.11 18.17
C GLY A 57 66.44 -2.25 17.61
N VAL A 58 66.75 -3.48 18.01
CA VAL A 58 66.00 -4.68 17.63
C VAL A 58 64.57 -4.62 18.19
N LEU A 59 64.39 -4.26 19.46
CA LEU A 59 63.08 -4.14 20.10
C LEU A 59 62.20 -3.08 19.41
N ARG A 60 62.78 -1.93 19.03
CA ARG A 60 62.06 -0.90 18.25
C ARG A 60 61.61 -1.40 16.88
N LEU A 61 62.44 -2.16 16.18
CA LEU A 61 62.09 -2.72 14.88
C LEU A 61 60.98 -3.79 15.01
N VAL A 62 61.03 -4.63 16.04
CA VAL A 62 59.99 -5.62 16.35
C VAL A 62 58.65 -4.93 16.64
N ASN A 63 58.62 -3.96 17.56
CA ASN A 63 57.40 -3.22 17.89
C ASN A 63 56.81 -2.49 16.66
N ARG A 64 57.67 -1.93 15.80
CA ARG A 64 57.23 -1.30 14.55
C ARG A 64 56.61 -2.31 13.58
N ALA A 65 57.19 -3.50 13.46
CA ALA A 65 56.67 -4.58 12.63
C ALA A 65 55.33 -5.11 13.16
N GLU A 66 55.19 -5.29 14.47
CA GLU A 66 53.95 -5.70 15.13
C GLU A 66 52.84 -4.66 14.96
N ASN A 67 53.14 -3.37 15.14
CA ASN A 67 52.18 -2.29 14.90
C ASN A 67 51.74 -2.23 13.43
N TRP A 68 52.67 -2.39 12.50
CA TRP A 68 52.34 -2.45 11.07
C TRP A 68 51.42 -3.63 10.74
N HIS A 69 51.73 -4.83 11.27
CA HIS A 69 50.91 -6.02 11.06
C HIS A 69 49.52 -5.87 11.68
N SER A 70 49.45 -5.44 12.94
CA SER A 70 48.19 -5.24 13.66
C SER A 70 47.30 -4.22 12.97
N SER A 71 47.87 -3.11 12.51
CA SER A 71 47.13 -2.11 11.73
C SER A 71 46.56 -2.72 10.45
N ARG A 72 47.38 -3.47 9.70
CA ARG A 72 46.94 -4.10 8.44
C ARG A 72 45.79 -5.08 8.65
N ILE A 73 45.84 -5.89 9.69
CA ILE A 73 44.76 -6.83 10.05
C ILE A 73 43.50 -6.06 10.46
N ALA A 74 43.64 -5.00 11.27
CA ALA A 74 42.51 -4.16 11.64
C ALA A 74 41.84 -3.48 10.43
N TRP A 75 42.64 -2.99 9.47
CA TRP A 75 42.14 -2.44 8.20
C TRP A 75 41.38 -3.48 7.37
N ASP A 76 41.94 -4.67 7.15
CA ASP A 76 41.28 -5.77 6.41
C ASP A 76 39.97 -6.22 7.09
N MET A 77 39.95 -6.29 8.42
CA MET A 77 38.72 -6.58 9.16
C MET A 77 37.67 -5.48 8.99
N THR A 78 38.08 -4.20 9.07
CA THR A 78 37.19 -3.06 8.91
C THR A 78 36.58 -3.02 7.51
N GLU A 79 37.38 -3.26 6.48
CA GLU A 79 36.92 -3.31 5.09
C GLU A 79 35.88 -4.42 4.86
N ARG A 80 36.11 -5.61 5.43
CA ARG A 80 35.14 -6.72 5.36
C ARG A 80 33.83 -6.39 6.06
N LEU A 81 33.89 -5.77 7.25
CA LEU A 81 32.69 -5.38 7.99
C LEU A 81 31.90 -4.30 7.25
N LEU A 82 32.57 -3.29 6.69
CA LEU A 82 31.92 -2.27 5.88
C LEU A 82 31.28 -2.85 4.62
N SER A 83 31.99 -3.75 3.92
CA SER A 83 31.44 -4.44 2.75
C SER A 83 30.21 -5.27 3.10
N ALA A 84 30.25 -5.99 4.22
CA ALA A 84 29.10 -6.73 4.72
C ALA A 84 27.93 -5.80 5.08
N ALA A 85 28.20 -4.68 5.77
CA ALA A 85 27.19 -3.69 6.12
C ALA A 85 26.48 -3.13 4.87
N VAL A 86 27.23 -2.70 3.87
CA VAL A 86 26.69 -2.20 2.59
C VAL A 86 25.82 -3.25 1.91
N LYS A 87 26.25 -4.51 1.92
CA LYS A 87 25.45 -5.62 1.35
C LYS A 87 24.12 -5.80 2.08
N TYR A 88 24.15 -5.83 3.42
CA TYR A 88 22.92 -5.99 4.21
C TYR A 88 22.00 -4.77 4.09
N GLU A 89 22.54 -3.56 3.99
CA GLU A 89 21.76 -2.36 3.71
C GLU A 89 21.07 -2.45 2.35
N ALA A 90 21.77 -2.91 1.31
CA ALA A 90 21.19 -3.11 -0.02
C ALA A 90 20.05 -4.15 0.00
N GLU A 91 20.28 -5.31 0.63
CA GLU A 91 19.25 -6.35 0.79
C GLU A 91 18.05 -5.88 1.63
N ALA A 92 18.28 -5.04 2.64
CA ALA A 92 17.22 -4.46 3.47
C ALA A 92 16.39 -3.44 2.68
N LEU A 93 17.02 -2.60 1.87
CA LEU A 93 16.34 -1.64 1.01
C LEU A 93 15.51 -2.32 -0.09
N GLU A 94 16.03 -3.38 -0.70
CA GLU A 94 15.28 -4.17 -1.69
C GLU A 94 14.00 -4.74 -1.09
N LYS A 95 14.10 -5.43 0.06
CA LYS A 95 12.93 -5.94 0.78
C LYS A 95 11.97 -4.83 1.21
N ALA A 96 12.49 -3.67 1.62
CA ALA A 96 11.65 -2.54 1.99
C ALA A 96 10.86 -2.00 0.79
N SER A 97 11.45 -1.96 -0.42
CA SER A 97 10.73 -1.57 -1.64
C SER A 97 9.62 -2.55 -1.99
N GLU A 98 9.88 -3.86 -1.96
CA GLU A 98 8.87 -4.89 -2.24
C GLU A 98 7.66 -4.79 -1.29
N ILE A 99 7.94 -4.66 0.01
CA ILE A 99 6.88 -4.46 1.03
C ILE A 99 6.09 -3.19 0.72
N SER A 100 6.78 -2.09 0.39
CA SER A 100 6.11 -0.82 0.10
C SER A 100 5.19 -0.88 -1.12
N GLU A 101 5.60 -1.58 -2.18
CA GLU A 101 4.80 -1.77 -3.39
C GLU A 101 3.58 -2.65 -3.12
N GLU A 102 3.76 -3.73 -2.36
CA GLU A 102 2.65 -4.59 -1.95
C GLU A 102 1.64 -3.83 -1.09
N GLU A 103 2.11 -3.07 -0.11
CA GLU A 103 1.25 -2.26 0.76
C GLU A 103 0.49 -1.20 -0.03
N PHE A 104 1.15 -0.57 -1.01
CA PHE A 104 0.51 0.40 -1.89
C PHE A 104 -0.59 -0.25 -2.72
N SER A 105 -0.31 -1.38 -3.38
CA SER A 105 -1.31 -2.11 -4.18
C SER A 105 -2.47 -2.61 -3.32
N LYS A 106 -2.21 -3.09 -2.10
CA LYS A 106 -3.25 -3.50 -1.15
C LYS A 106 -4.11 -2.30 -0.74
N ARG A 107 -3.50 -1.15 -0.43
CA ARG A 107 -4.21 0.07 -0.05
C ARG A 107 -5.10 0.59 -1.18
N GLU A 108 -4.62 0.59 -2.41
CA GLU A 108 -5.42 0.99 -3.57
C GLU A 108 -6.66 0.09 -3.74
N LYS A 109 -6.49 -1.23 -3.62
CA LYS A 109 -7.61 -2.19 -3.66
C LYS A 109 -8.60 -1.93 -2.54
N GLN A 110 -8.11 -1.69 -1.32
CA GLN A 110 -8.95 -1.41 -0.16
C GLN A 110 -9.77 -0.12 -0.34
N LEU A 111 -9.13 0.95 -0.82
CA LEU A 111 -9.79 2.22 -1.11
C LEU A 111 -10.87 2.06 -2.17
N LYS A 112 -10.62 1.23 -3.20
CA LYS A 112 -11.65 0.93 -4.21
C LYS A 112 -12.85 0.21 -3.63
N ILE A 113 -12.63 -0.78 -2.76
CA ILE A 113 -13.71 -1.51 -2.07
C ILE A 113 -14.50 -0.56 -1.17
N GLU A 114 -13.81 0.25 -0.37
CA GLU A 114 -14.43 1.23 0.53
C GLU A 114 -15.25 2.26 -0.26
N PHE A 115 -14.73 2.72 -1.39
CA PHE A 115 -15.47 3.61 -2.29
C PHE A 115 -16.74 2.94 -2.83
N GLU A 116 -16.65 1.71 -3.36
CA GLU A 116 -17.82 0.96 -3.86
C GLU A 116 -18.85 0.69 -2.74
N GLU A 117 -18.41 0.37 -1.53
CA GLU A 117 -19.28 0.16 -0.37
C GLU A 117 -19.96 1.46 0.09
N SER A 118 -19.23 2.58 0.09
CA SER A 118 -19.80 3.89 0.42
C SER A 118 -20.89 4.30 -0.58
N GLU A 119 -20.65 4.07 -1.87
CA GLU A 119 -21.63 4.34 -2.92
C GLU A 119 -22.84 3.42 -2.79
N ARG A 120 -22.64 2.13 -2.47
CA ARG A 120 -23.72 1.17 -2.20
C ARG A 120 -24.62 1.66 -1.07
N ILE A 121 -24.02 2.03 0.07
CA ILE A 121 -24.76 2.54 1.24
C ILE A 121 -25.54 3.80 0.87
N ARG A 122 -24.90 4.72 0.13
CA ARG A 122 -25.55 5.97 -0.31
C ARG A 122 -26.78 5.69 -1.18
N LEU A 123 -26.66 4.85 -2.20
CA LEU A 123 -27.76 4.57 -3.12
C LEU A 123 -28.91 3.81 -2.46
N PHE A 124 -28.61 2.88 -1.54
CA PHE A 124 -29.64 2.14 -0.80
C PHE A 124 -30.39 3.07 0.16
N ALA A 125 -29.67 3.93 0.89
CA ALA A 125 -30.30 4.93 1.76
C ALA A 125 -31.17 5.91 0.97
N GLU A 126 -30.74 6.30 -0.24
CA GLU A 126 -31.55 7.14 -1.13
C GLU A 126 -32.87 6.45 -1.54
N GLU A 127 -32.81 5.17 -1.90
CA GLU A 127 -34.01 4.41 -2.26
C GLU A 127 -34.96 4.21 -1.06
N ASP A 128 -34.43 3.92 0.12
CA ASP A 128 -35.23 3.77 1.34
C ASP A 128 -35.92 5.10 1.72
N ALA A 129 -35.20 6.22 1.67
CA ALA A 129 -35.78 7.55 1.90
C ALA A 129 -36.87 7.87 0.87
N ARG A 130 -36.70 7.45 -0.39
CA ARG A 130 -37.71 7.60 -1.43
C ARG A 130 -38.96 6.78 -1.10
N ARG A 131 -38.80 5.51 -0.71
CA ARG A 131 -39.92 4.63 -0.32
C ARG A 131 -40.71 5.23 0.83
N GLU A 132 -40.02 5.72 1.87
CA GLU A 132 -40.64 6.40 3.00
C GLU A 132 -41.44 7.64 2.56
N LYS A 133 -40.86 8.47 1.69
CA LYS A 133 -41.53 9.65 1.16
C LYS A 133 -42.79 9.30 0.36
N VAL A 134 -42.74 8.26 -0.47
CA VAL A 134 -43.91 7.80 -1.26
C VAL A 134 -45.02 7.27 -0.36
N MET A 135 -44.68 6.61 0.76
CA MET A 135 -45.66 6.15 1.74
C MET A 135 -46.33 7.31 2.49
N SER A 136 -45.60 8.40 2.76
CA SER A 136 -46.12 9.57 3.48
C SER A 136 -46.89 10.54 2.58
N THR A 137 -46.43 10.76 1.34
CA THR A 137 -47.04 11.68 0.39
C THR A 137 -47.20 11.01 -0.97
N PRO A 138 -48.39 10.43 -1.26
CA PRO A 138 -48.68 9.87 -2.57
C PRO A 138 -48.69 10.99 -3.63
N GLY A 139 -47.58 11.11 -4.36
CA GLY A 139 -47.42 12.02 -5.48
C GLY A 139 -47.34 11.25 -6.81
N PRO A 140 -47.34 11.95 -7.96
CA PRO A 140 -47.16 11.31 -9.25
C PRO A 140 -45.80 10.60 -9.34
N THR A 141 -45.79 9.39 -9.91
CA THR A 141 -44.56 8.63 -10.17
C THR A 141 -43.77 9.30 -11.29
N THR A 142 -42.63 9.92 -10.96
CA THR A 142 -41.71 10.45 -11.96
C THR A 142 -41.07 9.31 -12.75
N THR A 143 -41.40 9.26 -14.04
CA THR A 143 -40.75 8.37 -15.01
C THR A 143 -39.49 9.04 -15.56
N ILE A 144 -38.39 8.29 -15.66
CA ILE A 144 -37.13 8.77 -16.24
C ILE A 144 -37.24 8.93 -17.76
N VAL A 145 -36.44 9.83 -18.32
CA VAL A 145 -36.26 9.93 -19.76
C VAL A 145 -35.38 8.77 -20.23
N ALA A 146 -35.78 8.10 -21.31
CA ALA A 146 -34.94 7.10 -21.95
C ALA A 146 -33.71 7.78 -22.55
N THR A 147 -32.53 7.31 -22.19
CA THR A 147 -31.25 7.74 -22.76
C THR A 147 -30.56 6.57 -23.44
N ASP A 148 -29.66 6.88 -24.36
CA ASP A 148 -28.79 5.88 -24.94
C ASP A 148 -27.91 5.23 -23.85
N PRO A 149 -27.51 3.95 -24.03
CA PRO A 149 -26.63 3.27 -23.09
C PRO A 149 -25.27 3.96 -22.98
N ASP A 150 -24.71 4.05 -21.78
CA ASP A 150 -23.35 4.55 -21.58
C ASP A 150 -22.33 3.60 -22.22
N PRO A 151 -21.31 4.09 -22.94
CA PRO A 151 -20.30 3.25 -23.59
C PRO A 151 -19.48 2.40 -22.61
N ASN A 152 -19.36 2.81 -21.35
CA ASN A 152 -18.68 2.05 -20.29
C ASN A 152 -19.65 1.13 -19.52
N GLY A 153 -20.96 1.31 -19.72
CA GLY A 153 -22.01 0.59 -19.01
C GLY A 153 -22.13 0.96 -17.52
N PRO A 154 -23.12 0.37 -16.82
CA PRO A 154 -23.33 0.62 -15.40
C PRO A 154 -22.31 -0.12 -14.54
N THR A 155 -21.90 0.48 -13.43
CA THR A 155 -21.05 -0.17 -12.43
C THR A 155 -21.83 -1.25 -11.65
N ASN A 156 -21.11 -2.15 -10.98
CA ASN A 156 -21.73 -3.20 -10.15
C ASN A 156 -22.69 -2.61 -9.08
N VAL A 157 -22.29 -1.50 -8.46
CA VAL A 157 -23.07 -0.81 -7.43
C VAL A 157 -24.36 -0.22 -8.02
N GLN A 158 -24.31 0.28 -9.26
CA GLN A 158 -25.50 0.78 -9.97
C GLN A 158 -26.48 -0.35 -10.30
N TRP A 159 -25.99 -1.51 -10.74
CA TRP A 159 -26.82 -2.69 -10.97
C TRP A 159 -27.49 -3.20 -9.69
N GLU A 160 -26.75 -3.20 -8.58
CA GLU A 160 -27.30 -3.54 -7.27
C GLU A 160 -28.37 -2.55 -6.82
N ALA A 161 -28.16 -1.25 -7.00
CA ALA A 161 -29.16 -0.23 -6.69
C ALA A 161 -30.42 -0.40 -7.54
N LEU A 162 -30.28 -0.72 -8.83
CA LEU A 162 -31.41 -1.07 -9.69
C LEU A 162 -32.20 -2.26 -9.14
N ARG A 163 -31.53 -3.39 -8.86
CA ARG A 163 -32.19 -4.59 -8.28
C ARG A 163 -32.83 -4.30 -6.93
N TYR A 164 -32.18 -3.48 -6.11
CA TYR A 164 -32.71 -3.07 -4.82
C TYR A 164 -34.00 -2.26 -4.99
N CYS A 165 -34.02 -1.32 -5.94
CA CYS A 165 -35.21 -0.54 -6.25
C CYS A 165 -36.35 -1.41 -6.82
N GLU A 166 -36.05 -2.32 -7.75
CA GLU A 166 -37.06 -3.15 -8.45
C GLU A 166 -37.66 -4.26 -7.58
N SER A 167 -36.83 -4.97 -6.81
CA SER A 167 -37.28 -6.15 -6.06
C SER A 167 -36.69 -6.28 -4.66
N THR A 168 -35.98 -5.25 -4.17
CA THR A 168 -35.19 -5.33 -2.93
C THR A 168 -34.13 -6.44 -3.00
N GLY A 169 -33.60 -6.70 -4.21
CA GLY A 169 -32.57 -7.72 -4.43
C GLY A 169 -33.08 -9.17 -4.47
N ASN A 170 -34.39 -9.39 -4.49
CA ASN A 170 -34.96 -10.73 -4.55
C ASN A 170 -35.02 -11.24 -6.01
N TYR A 171 -34.21 -12.26 -6.33
CA TYR A 171 -34.16 -12.92 -7.64
C TYR A 171 -35.37 -13.80 -7.96
N GLN A 172 -36.19 -14.12 -6.96
CA GLN A 172 -37.43 -14.89 -7.12
C GLN A 172 -38.66 -14.01 -6.96
N ALA A 173 -38.51 -12.68 -7.05
CA ALA A 173 -39.61 -11.76 -6.90
C ALA A 173 -40.65 -11.96 -8.01
N ILE A 174 -41.92 -11.89 -7.60
CA ILE A 174 -43.06 -11.88 -8.51
C ILE A 174 -43.89 -10.68 -8.13
N SER A 175 -44.11 -9.78 -9.10
CA SER A 175 -44.99 -8.63 -8.92
C SER A 175 -46.39 -9.05 -8.45
N PRO A 176 -47.14 -8.20 -7.72
CA PRO A 176 -48.52 -8.51 -7.32
C PRO A 176 -49.46 -8.87 -8.48
N THR A 177 -49.18 -8.37 -9.68
CA THR A 177 -49.93 -8.70 -10.90
C THR A 177 -49.46 -9.99 -11.58
N GLY A 178 -48.32 -10.54 -11.18
CA GLY A 178 -47.69 -11.73 -11.78
C GLY A 178 -47.05 -11.49 -13.16
N MET A 179 -47.09 -10.26 -13.68
CA MET A 179 -46.62 -9.91 -15.02
C MET A 179 -45.11 -9.70 -15.10
N TYR A 180 -44.53 -9.18 -14.01
CA TYR A 180 -43.11 -8.91 -13.87
C TYR A 180 -42.48 -9.83 -12.83
N ARG A 181 -41.30 -10.35 -13.14
CA ARG A 181 -40.65 -11.46 -12.42
C ARG A 181 -39.13 -11.28 -12.33
N GLY A 182 -38.54 -11.86 -11.31
CA GLY A 182 -37.10 -11.83 -11.05
C GLY A 182 -36.61 -10.50 -10.46
N ALA A 183 -35.30 -10.41 -10.22
CA ALA A 183 -34.70 -9.25 -9.54
C ALA A 183 -34.85 -7.93 -10.31
N TYR A 184 -35.00 -8.01 -11.63
CA TYR A 184 -35.11 -6.88 -12.54
C TYR A 184 -36.52 -6.68 -13.06
N GLN A 185 -37.50 -7.43 -12.52
CA GLN A 185 -38.91 -7.30 -12.87
C GLN A 185 -39.14 -7.43 -14.40
N PHE A 186 -38.59 -8.48 -15.01
CA PHE A 186 -38.77 -8.78 -16.42
C PHE A 186 -40.20 -9.24 -16.72
N SER A 187 -40.73 -8.84 -17.88
CA SER A 187 -41.83 -9.57 -18.50
C SER A 187 -41.32 -10.82 -19.20
N VAL A 188 -42.14 -11.88 -19.25
CA VAL A 188 -41.80 -13.14 -19.94
C VAL A 188 -41.53 -12.92 -21.42
N GLU A 189 -42.25 -11.99 -22.06
CA GLU A 189 -42.04 -11.64 -23.47
C GLU A 189 -40.65 -11.03 -23.72
N THR A 190 -40.27 -10.02 -22.94
CA THR A 190 -38.95 -9.38 -23.06
C THR A 190 -37.84 -10.37 -22.75
N TRP A 191 -38.03 -11.20 -21.72
CA TRP A 191 -37.07 -12.26 -21.38
C TRP A 191 -36.84 -13.22 -22.56
N ASN A 192 -37.92 -13.77 -23.12
CA ASN A 192 -37.82 -14.70 -24.26
C ASN A 192 -37.22 -14.04 -25.50
N TRP A 193 -37.49 -12.76 -25.73
CA TRP A 193 -36.89 -12.00 -26.82
C TRP A 193 -35.36 -11.89 -26.68
N ILE A 194 -34.87 -11.48 -25.50
CA ILE A 194 -33.41 -11.41 -25.26
C ILE A 194 -32.78 -12.81 -25.30
N ALA A 195 -33.47 -13.80 -24.74
CA ALA A 195 -32.99 -15.18 -24.73
C ALA A 195 -32.84 -15.71 -26.16
N GLY A 196 -33.80 -15.41 -27.05
CA GLY A 196 -33.71 -15.73 -28.48
C GLY A 196 -32.53 -15.07 -29.20
N LEU A 197 -32.00 -13.95 -28.69
CA LEU A 197 -30.85 -13.26 -29.27
C LEU A 197 -29.50 -13.74 -28.73
N TYR A 198 -29.40 -14.04 -27.43
CA TYR A 198 -28.12 -14.27 -26.76
C TYR A 198 -28.04 -15.58 -25.97
N HIS A 199 -29.17 -16.12 -25.51
CA HIS A 199 -29.22 -17.22 -24.54
C HIS A 199 -30.35 -18.21 -24.88
N GLU A 200 -30.20 -18.96 -25.97
CA GLU A 200 -31.25 -19.87 -26.48
C GLU A 200 -31.76 -20.87 -25.43
N HIS A 201 -30.87 -21.32 -24.54
CA HIS A 201 -31.20 -22.22 -23.43
C HIS A 201 -32.10 -21.60 -22.35
N LEU A 202 -32.31 -20.28 -22.35
CA LEU A 202 -33.19 -19.56 -21.43
C LEU A 202 -34.57 -19.26 -22.03
N ILE A 203 -34.82 -19.63 -23.29
CA ILE A 203 -36.13 -19.44 -23.93
C ILE A 203 -37.17 -20.29 -23.20
N GLY A 204 -38.26 -19.66 -22.77
CA GLY A 204 -39.35 -20.30 -22.03
C GLY A 204 -39.09 -20.50 -20.54
N VAL A 205 -37.91 -20.13 -20.04
CA VAL A 205 -37.60 -20.14 -18.61
C VAL A 205 -38.26 -18.94 -17.92
N ASP A 206 -38.91 -19.16 -16.78
CA ASP A 206 -39.45 -18.06 -15.97
C ASP A 206 -38.28 -17.23 -15.39
N PRO A 207 -38.25 -15.88 -15.58
CA PRO A 207 -37.23 -15.03 -14.99
C PRO A 207 -37.04 -15.24 -13.48
N ALA A 208 -38.11 -15.55 -12.72
CA ALA A 208 -38.02 -15.80 -11.27
C ALA A 208 -37.38 -17.15 -10.90
N ASP A 209 -37.38 -18.12 -11.82
CA ASP A 209 -36.75 -19.44 -11.64
C ASP A 209 -35.33 -19.50 -12.24
N ALA A 210 -34.95 -18.51 -13.05
CA ALA A 210 -33.63 -18.41 -13.65
C ALA A 210 -32.54 -18.12 -12.60
N LYS A 211 -31.31 -18.57 -12.85
CA LYS A 211 -30.20 -18.32 -11.94
C LYS A 211 -29.92 -16.82 -11.82
N PRO A 212 -29.42 -16.34 -10.65
CA PRO A 212 -29.08 -14.94 -10.48
C PRO A 212 -28.15 -14.38 -11.57
N SER A 213 -27.10 -15.13 -11.94
CA SER A 213 -26.18 -14.74 -13.02
C SER A 213 -26.86 -14.59 -14.38
N ASP A 214 -27.85 -15.44 -14.67
CA ASP A 214 -28.56 -15.40 -15.93
C ASP A 214 -29.45 -14.15 -15.98
N GLN A 215 -30.12 -13.83 -14.88
CA GLN A 215 -30.89 -12.59 -14.76
C GLN A 215 -30.01 -11.33 -14.90
N ASP A 216 -28.81 -11.34 -14.30
CA ASP A 216 -27.84 -10.25 -14.41
C ASP A 216 -27.36 -10.05 -15.85
N HIS A 217 -27.02 -11.14 -16.55
CA HIS A 217 -26.63 -11.07 -17.96
C HIS A 217 -27.78 -10.58 -18.85
N MET A 218 -28.99 -11.07 -18.61
CA MET A 218 -30.18 -10.66 -19.37
C MET A 218 -30.48 -9.17 -19.16
N ALA A 219 -30.32 -8.65 -17.94
CA ALA A 219 -30.46 -7.22 -17.64
C ALA A 219 -29.38 -6.39 -18.34
N SER A 220 -28.13 -6.87 -18.33
CA SER A 220 -27.02 -6.24 -19.04
C SER A 220 -27.28 -6.15 -20.56
N HIS A 221 -27.74 -7.25 -21.18
CA HIS A 221 -28.11 -7.25 -22.60
C HIS A 221 -29.28 -6.30 -22.90
N LEU A 222 -30.31 -6.28 -22.04
CA LEU A 222 -31.44 -5.37 -22.22
C LEU A 222 -30.98 -3.91 -22.15
N TYR A 223 -30.13 -3.56 -21.19
CA TYR A 223 -29.57 -2.22 -21.08
C TYR A 223 -28.73 -1.86 -22.31
N ALA A 224 -27.86 -2.76 -22.78
CA ALA A 224 -27.05 -2.51 -23.97
C ALA A 224 -27.92 -2.28 -25.23
N LEU A 225 -29.10 -2.90 -25.30
CA LEU A 225 -30.01 -2.78 -26.45
C LEU A 225 -30.95 -1.58 -26.37
N ARG A 226 -31.41 -1.20 -25.17
CA ARG A 226 -32.54 -0.26 -24.98
C ARG A 226 -32.24 0.87 -23.99
N GLY A 227 -31.07 0.86 -23.37
CA GLY A 227 -30.67 1.80 -22.34
C GLY A 227 -31.48 1.65 -21.05
N ARG A 228 -31.39 2.66 -20.19
CA ARG A 228 -32.04 2.68 -18.87
C ARG A 228 -33.56 2.78 -18.90
N GLY A 229 -34.15 3.16 -20.04
CA GLY A 229 -35.59 3.41 -20.18
C GLY A 229 -36.48 2.19 -19.93
N GLN A 230 -35.91 0.98 -19.94
CA GLN A 230 -36.62 -0.26 -19.63
C GLN A 230 -37.03 -0.38 -18.17
N TRP A 231 -36.45 0.45 -17.29
CA TRP A 231 -36.81 0.57 -15.89
C TRP A 231 -37.31 2.00 -15.61
N PRO A 232 -38.59 2.30 -15.88
CA PRO A 232 -39.11 3.69 -15.91
C PRO A 232 -38.88 4.49 -14.62
N VAL A 233 -38.78 3.82 -13.47
CA VAL A 233 -38.56 4.47 -12.17
C VAL A 233 -37.14 4.22 -11.68
N CYS A 234 -36.71 2.96 -11.66
CA CYS A 234 -35.45 2.55 -11.06
C CYS A 234 -34.24 2.72 -11.98
N GLY A 235 -34.43 2.92 -13.29
CA GLY A 235 -33.35 3.20 -14.23
C GLY A 235 -32.60 4.51 -13.94
N ARG A 236 -33.07 5.33 -12.97
CA ARG A 236 -32.34 6.49 -12.43
C ARG A 236 -30.94 6.13 -11.89
N TYR A 237 -30.75 4.89 -11.43
CA TYR A 237 -29.49 4.42 -10.89
C TYR A 237 -28.49 4.03 -11.98
N LEU A 238 -28.95 3.92 -13.22
CA LEU A 238 -28.13 3.58 -14.37
C LEU A 238 -27.64 4.87 -15.08
N PRO A 239 -26.43 4.84 -15.67
CA PRO A 239 -25.91 5.91 -16.51
C PRO A 239 -26.48 5.86 -17.93
#